data_AF-A0A929DGM6-F1
#
_entry.id   AF-A0A929DGM6-F1
#
_cell.length_a   1.000
_cell.length_b   1.000
_cell.length_c   1.000
_cell.angle_alpha   90.00
_cell.angle_beta   90.00
_cell.angle_gamma   90.00
#
_symmetry.space_group_name_H-M   'P 1'
#
loop_
_entity.id
_entity.type
_entity.pdbx_description
1 polymer ?
#
loop_
_entity_poly.entity_id
_entity_poly.type
_entity_poly.pdbx_seq_one_letter_code
_entity_poly.pdbx_strand_id
1 'polypeptide(L)'
;MLKTLLLVLIPSIVFSQVQEPVVNAVRITTPPIIDGKLNDSCWQDCNPVTDFYMVEPNPGAPVTQPTIVYVCYNDENIYFGIHMSEDKPDAIQATVTQR
;
A
#
# COMPACT_ATOMS: atom_id res chain seq x y z
N MET A 1 -26.56 58.91 9.93
CA MET A 1 -26.86 57.75 9.07
C MET A 1 -25.58 57.36 8.34
N LEU A 2 -24.88 56.33 8.82
CA LEU A 2 -23.69 55.81 8.15
C LEU A 2 -23.69 54.28 8.25
N LYS A 3 -23.55 53.67 7.08
CA LYS A 3 -23.87 52.29 6.73
C LYS A 3 -23.03 51.26 7.51
N THR A 4 -23.71 50.29 8.09
CA THR A 4 -23.15 49.01 8.52
C THR A 4 -22.56 48.28 7.31
N LEU A 5 -21.23 48.13 7.26
CA LEU A 5 -20.56 47.25 6.31
C LEU A 5 -19.88 46.13 7.13
N LEU A 6 -20.64 45.07 7.39
CA LEU A 6 -20.14 43.86 8.04
C LEU A 6 -19.44 43.01 6.97
N LEU A 7 -18.12 43.07 6.92
CA LEU A 7 -17.30 42.17 6.08
C LEU A 7 -17.23 40.81 6.78
N VAL A 8 -18.08 39.86 6.37
CA VAL A 8 -17.99 38.47 6.84
C VAL A 8 -16.79 37.83 6.12
N LEU A 9 -15.66 37.81 6.81
CA LEU A 9 -14.48 37.05 6.40
C LEU A 9 -14.78 35.57 6.69
N ILE A 10 -15.29 34.83 5.70
CA ILE A 10 -15.42 33.37 5.81
C ILE A 10 -13.99 32.81 5.70
N PRO A 11 -13.42 32.18 6.74
CA PRO A 11 -12.17 31.47 6.55
C PRO A 11 -12.49 30.26 5.67
N SER A 12 -11.99 30.28 4.43
CA SER A 12 -11.91 29.10 3.60
C SER A 12 -10.92 28.15 4.27
N ILE A 13 -11.42 27.29 5.16
CA ILE A 13 -10.63 26.17 5.68
C ILE A 13 -10.46 25.22 4.50
N VAL A 14 -9.39 25.41 3.74
CA VAL A 14 -8.93 24.45 2.75
C VAL A 14 -8.38 23.27 3.55
N PHE A 15 -9.25 22.31 3.86
CA PHE A 15 -8.80 21.01 4.33
C PHE A 15 -8.07 20.34 3.16
N SER A 16 -6.74 20.32 3.22
CA SER A 16 -5.96 19.41 2.39
C SER A 16 -6.26 17.99 2.86
N GLN A 17 -7.23 17.32 2.23
CA GLN A 17 -7.45 15.90 2.45
C GLN A 17 -6.35 15.14 1.69
N VAL A 18 -5.26 14.83 2.38
CA VAL A 18 -4.35 13.78 1.93
C VAL A 18 -5.16 12.50 2.02
N GLN A 19 -5.61 11.98 0.88
CA GLN A 19 -6.32 10.71 0.86
C GLN A 19 -5.31 9.61 1.12
N GLU A 20 -5.48 8.90 2.23
CA GLU A 20 -4.63 7.76 2.56
C GLU A 20 -4.82 6.64 1.52
N PRO A 21 -3.74 5.94 1.13
CA PRO A 21 -3.85 4.78 0.25
C PRO A 21 -4.79 3.73 0.84
N VAL A 22 -5.75 3.27 0.05
CA VAL A 22 -6.69 2.21 0.45
C VAL A 22 -6.42 0.97 -0.38
N VAL A 23 -6.30 -0.18 0.28
CA VAL A 23 -6.18 -1.49 -0.37
C VAL A 23 -7.47 -2.26 -0.14
N ASN A 24 -8.08 -2.75 -1.24
CA ASN A 24 -9.26 -3.60 -1.18
C ASN A 24 -8.83 -5.07 -1.19
N ALA A 25 -8.98 -5.75 -0.05
CA ALA A 25 -8.72 -7.18 0.04
C ALA A 25 -9.89 -8.00 -0.52
N VAL A 26 -9.59 -9.12 -1.16
CA VAL A 26 -10.62 -10.01 -1.74
C VAL A 26 -10.95 -11.14 -0.78
N ARG A 27 -12.26 -11.39 -0.55
CA ARG A 27 -12.69 -12.55 0.26
C ARG A 27 -12.54 -13.84 -0.55
N ILE A 28 -11.95 -14.86 0.05
CA ILE A 28 -11.66 -16.14 -0.58
C ILE A 28 -12.26 -17.31 0.20
N THR A 29 -12.58 -18.40 -0.49
CA THR A 29 -13.07 -19.66 0.11
C THR A 29 -11.97 -20.71 0.24
N THR A 30 -11.00 -20.69 -0.68
CA THR A 30 -9.86 -21.61 -0.68
C THR A 30 -8.60 -20.84 -0.32
N PRO A 31 -7.99 -21.07 0.86
CA PRO A 31 -6.79 -20.37 1.27
C PRO A 31 -5.56 -20.83 0.46
N PRO A 32 -4.54 -19.97 0.31
CA PRO A 32 -3.26 -20.35 -0.30
C PRO A 32 -2.47 -21.32 0.58
N ILE A 33 -1.52 -22.03 -0.02
CA ILE A 33 -0.53 -22.78 0.73
C ILE A 33 0.58 -21.81 1.14
N ILE A 34 0.97 -21.82 2.42
CA ILE A 34 2.04 -20.93 2.92
C ILE A 34 3.41 -21.56 2.64
N ASP A 35 3.81 -21.59 1.37
CA ASP A 35 5.10 -22.14 0.91
C ASP A 35 5.98 -21.11 0.17
N GLY A 36 5.51 -19.85 0.07
CA GLY A 36 6.21 -18.76 -0.59
C GLY A 36 6.01 -18.70 -2.12
N LYS A 37 5.18 -19.55 -2.71
CA LYS A 37 4.83 -19.48 -4.14
C LYS A 37 3.51 -18.74 -4.34
N LEU A 38 3.47 -17.89 -5.37
CA LEU A 38 2.29 -17.11 -5.73
C LEU A 38 1.52 -17.74 -6.91
N ASN A 39 1.36 -19.05 -6.91
CA ASN A 39 0.71 -19.80 -7.99
C ASN A 39 -0.68 -20.36 -7.62
N ASP A 40 -1.14 -20.18 -6.38
CA ASP A 40 -2.51 -20.50 -5.98
C ASP A 40 -3.54 -19.59 -6.66
N SER A 41 -4.74 -20.13 -6.92
CA SER A 41 -5.79 -19.42 -7.66
C SER A 41 -6.29 -18.15 -6.96
N CYS A 42 -6.29 -18.13 -5.63
CA CYS A 42 -6.75 -16.98 -4.85
C CYS A 42 -5.97 -15.68 -5.15
N TRP A 43 -4.74 -15.78 -5.64
CA TRP A 43 -3.93 -14.63 -6.04
C TRP A 43 -4.40 -14.00 -7.36
N GLN A 44 -4.98 -14.79 -8.26
CA GLN A 44 -5.45 -14.31 -9.56
C GLN A 44 -6.70 -13.43 -9.43
N ASP A 45 -7.51 -13.67 -8.40
CA ASP A 45 -8.70 -12.89 -8.09
C ASP A 45 -8.37 -11.56 -7.38
N CYS A 46 -7.16 -11.41 -6.86
CA CYS A 46 -6.72 -10.21 -6.16
C CYS A 46 -6.34 -9.10 -7.15
N ASN A 47 -6.79 -7.87 -6.86
CA ASN A 47 -6.21 -6.69 -7.51
C ASN A 47 -4.80 -6.46 -6.97
N PRO A 48 -3.75 -6.49 -7.82
CA PRO A 48 -2.39 -6.25 -7.37
C PRO A 48 -2.22 -4.79 -6.93
N VAL A 49 -1.60 -4.59 -5.78
CA VAL A 49 -1.14 -3.29 -5.31
C VAL A 49 0.25 -3.06 -5.88
N THR A 50 0.43 -2.00 -6.66
CA THR A 50 1.68 -1.68 -7.37
C THR A 50 2.20 -0.27 -7.09
N ASP A 51 1.37 0.60 -6.52
CA ASP A 51 1.61 2.04 -6.44
C ASP A 51 2.46 2.42 -5.23
N PHE A 52 3.55 1.68 -5.04
CA PHE A 52 4.52 1.94 -3.99
C PHE A 52 5.44 3.11 -4.37
N TYR A 53 5.88 3.83 -3.34
CA TYR A 53 6.84 4.91 -3.45
C TYR A 53 8.04 4.66 -2.54
N MET A 54 9.17 5.24 -2.90
CA MET A 54 10.41 5.12 -2.14
C MET A 54 10.26 5.81 -0.78
N VAL A 55 10.61 5.12 0.31
CA VAL A 55 10.69 5.73 1.65
C VAL A 55 12.11 6.23 1.91
N GLU A 56 13.10 5.41 1.57
CA GLU A 56 14.53 5.73 1.65
C GLU A 56 15.23 5.15 0.42
N PRO A 57 16.32 5.76 -0.09
CA PRO A 57 16.99 6.97 0.42
C PRO A 57 16.37 8.28 -0.09
N ASN A 58 15.43 8.23 -1.04
CA ASN A 58 14.82 9.39 -1.66
C ASN A 58 13.29 9.38 -1.48
N PRO A 59 12.76 9.89 -0.36
CA PRO A 59 11.34 9.81 -0.04
C PRO A 59 10.42 10.36 -1.15
N GLY A 60 9.39 9.58 -1.51
CA GLY A 60 8.38 9.94 -2.49
C GLY A 60 8.78 9.74 -3.96
N ALA A 61 10.03 9.36 -4.24
CA ALA A 61 10.45 9.04 -5.60
C ALA A 61 9.81 7.73 -6.11
N PRO A 62 9.70 7.53 -7.44
CA PRO A 62 9.30 6.25 -8.01
C PRO A 62 10.21 5.11 -7.53
N VAL A 63 9.64 3.92 -7.33
CA VAL A 63 10.43 2.73 -7.00
C VAL A 63 11.32 2.32 -8.17
N THR A 64 12.58 1.99 -7.87
CA THR A 64 13.53 1.45 -8.85
C THR A 64 13.42 -0.07 -8.99
N GLN A 65 12.99 -0.73 -7.91
CA GLN A 65 12.73 -2.16 -7.85
C GLN A 65 11.24 -2.37 -7.55
N PRO A 66 10.45 -2.91 -8.51
CA PRO A 66 9.01 -3.07 -8.32
C PRO A 66 8.64 -4.02 -7.19
N THR A 67 7.65 -3.61 -6.41
CA THR A 67 6.98 -4.45 -5.40
C THR A 67 5.52 -4.62 -5.81
N ILE A 68 5.04 -5.86 -5.79
CA ILE A 68 3.64 -6.21 -6.05
C ILE A 68 3.10 -6.91 -4.81
N VAL A 69 1.97 -6.42 -4.29
CA VAL A 69 1.30 -7.01 -3.13
C VAL A 69 -0.11 -7.47 -3.50
N TYR A 70 -0.45 -8.68 -3.08
CA TYR A 70 -1.78 -9.26 -3.17
C TYR A 70 -2.33 -9.42 -1.76
N VAL A 71 -3.60 -9.06 -1.55
CA VAL A 71 -4.26 -9.17 -0.24
C VAL A 71 -5.60 -9.88 -0.41
N CYS A 72 -5.77 -10.98 0.30
CA CYS A 72 -7.03 -11.71 0.40
C CYS A 72 -7.29 -12.17 1.83
N TYR A 73 -8.53 -12.56 2.12
CA TYR A 73 -8.90 -12.97 3.48
C TYR A 73 -10.05 -13.98 3.48
N ASN A 74 -10.15 -14.73 4.56
CA ASN A 74 -11.35 -15.51 4.91
C ASN A 74 -11.80 -15.14 6.34
N ASP A 75 -12.67 -15.94 6.95
CA ASP A 75 -13.22 -15.62 8.27
C ASP A 75 -12.19 -15.75 9.41
N GLU A 76 -11.06 -16.41 9.16
CA GLU A 76 -10.04 -16.71 10.17
C GLU A 76 -8.76 -15.89 9.97
N ASN A 77 -8.37 -15.64 8.71
CA ASN A 77 -7.04 -15.15 8.36
C ASN A 77 -7.09 -14.06 7.28
N ILE A 78 -6.08 -13.19 7.30
CA ILE A 78 -5.72 -12.29 6.20
C ILE A 78 -4.39 -12.77 5.64
N TYR A 79 -4.30 -12.91 4.32
CA TYR A 79 -3.14 -13.40 3.60
C TYR A 79 -2.52 -12.28 2.78
N PHE A 80 -1.18 -12.24 2.78
CA PHE A 80 -0.39 -11.30 2.01
C PHE A 80 0.56 -12.08 1.09
N GLY A 81 0.39 -11.93 -0.21
CA GLY A 81 1.36 -12.38 -1.21
C GLY A 81 2.22 -11.21 -1.64
N ILE A 82 3.54 -11.31 -1.53
CA ILE A 82 4.45 -10.20 -1.84
C ILE A 82 5.50 -10.70 -2.83
N HIS A 83 5.61 -10.01 -3.97
CA HIS A 83 6.67 -10.21 -4.94
C HIS A 83 7.51 -8.94 -5.02
N MET A 84 8.80 -9.06 -4.67
CA MET A 84 9.78 -7.98 -4.76
C MET A 84 10.80 -8.36 -5.82
N SER A 85 10.92 -7.53 -6.85
CA SER A 85 11.95 -7.71 -7.88
C SER A 85 13.29 -7.20 -7.34
N GLU A 86 14.38 -7.86 -7.72
CA GLU A 86 15.74 -7.41 -7.42
C GLU A 86 16.67 -7.81 -8.57
N ASP A 87 17.28 -6.82 -9.22
CA ASP A 87 18.21 -7.04 -10.33
C ASP A 87 19.55 -7.63 -9.87
N LYS A 88 19.93 -7.43 -8.60
CA LYS A 88 21.19 -7.87 -8.01
C LYS A 88 20.95 -8.73 -6.76
N PRO A 89 20.42 -9.95 -6.90
CA PRO A 89 20.10 -10.81 -5.76
C PRO A 89 21.31 -11.10 -4.87
N ASP A 90 22.52 -11.18 -5.45
CA ASP A 90 23.77 -11.40 -4.71
C ASP A 90 24.15 -10.23 -3.79
N ALA A 91 23.56 -9.05 -3.97
CA ALA A 91 23.80 -7.87 -3.14
C ALA A 91 22.83 -7.76 -1.95
N ILE A 92 21.83 -8.64 -1.85
CA ILE A 92 20.87 -8.65 -0.74
C ILE A 92 21.61 -8.97 0.56
N GLN A 93 21.55 -8.06 1.53
CA GLN A 93 22.08 -8.28 2.87
C GLN A 93 20.93 -8.61 3.83
N ALA A 94 21.04 -9.75 4.51
CA ALA A 94 20.11 -10.14 5.55
C ALA A 94 20.65 -9.73 6.92
N THR A 95 19.96 -8.81 7.60
CA THR A 95 20.22 -8.50 9.01
C THR A 95 19.26 -9.31 9.87
N VAL A 96 19.79 -10.25 10.66
CA VAL A 96 18.98 -10.97 11.66
C VAL A 96 18.90 -10.11 12.90
N THR A 97 17.72 -9.53 13.14
CA THR A 97 17.45 -8.87 14.44
C THR A 97 17.39 -9.95 15.52
N GLN A 98 18.36 -9.95 16.44
CA GLN A 98 18.25 -10.76 17.66
C GLN A 98 17.04 -10.28 18.46
N ARG A 99 16.13 -11.20 18.76
CA ARG A 99 14.89 -10.96 19.52
C ARG A 99 14.92 -11.76 20.80
#